data_AF-A0A2S5CP06-F1
#
_entry.id   AF-A0A2S5CP06-F1
#
_cell.length_a   1.000
_cell.length_b   1.000
_cell.length_c   1.000
_cell.angle_alpha   90.00
_cell.angle_beta   90.00
_cell.angle_gamma   90.00
#
_symmetry.space_group_name_H-M   'P 1'
#
loop_
_entity.id
_entity.type
_entity.pdbx_description
1 polymer ?
#
loop_
_entity_poly.entity_id
_entity_poly.type
_entity_poly.pdbx_seq_one_letter_code
_entity_poly.pdbx_strand_id
1 'polypeptide(L)'
;MGRHYREDAHREIWQRFSTAVTNRNRLYIPVPVIFELANHIAHVNDGGQRQKLAVQFVNDVQNSLSNGSPFQVVPCQDFQSIEDLLGNLQQFAAEYAGQGLGLTDTSVYLQAQQLYRDYQKFKKFTVHIWTRDQALKAREPDKEEYPFV
;
A
#
# COMPACT_ATOMS: atom_id res chain seq x y z
N MET A 1 3.61 -9.17 -21.95
CA MET A 1 3.02 -8.64 -20.70
C MET A 1 1.97 -9.62 -20.21
N GLY A 2 2.32 -10.45 -19.22
CA GLY A 2 1.46 -11.51 -18.70
C GLY A 2 0.29 -10.92 -17.91
N ARG A 3 -0.87 -11.59 -17.94
CA ARG A 3 -2.05 -11.20 -17.16
C ARG A 3 -1.72 -11.22 -15.67
N HIS A 4 -1.46 -10.04 -15.09
CA HIS A 4 -1.29 -9.86 -13.64
C HIS A 4 -2.59 -10.07 -12.85
N TYR A 5 -3.73 -9.94 -13.53
CA TYR A 5 -5.06 -10.21 -12.99
C TYR A 5 -5.30 -11.71 -12.87
N ARG A 6 -5.68 -12.15 -11.66
CA ARG A 6 -6.27 -13.47 -11.43
C ARG A 6 -7.60 -13.28 -10.70
N GLU A 7 -8.64 -13.96 -11.18
CA GLU A 7 -10.01 -13.79 -10.69
C GLU A 7 -10.19 -14.31 -9.25
N ASP A 8 -9.51 -15.41 -8.91
CA ASP A 8 -9.40 -15.93 -7.54
C ASP A 8 -8.78 -14.91 -6.59
N ALA A 9 -7.68 -14.27 -6.99
CA ALA A 9 -7.01 -13.24 -6.20
C ALA A 9 -7.89 -12.01 -6.00
N HIS A 10 -8.62 -11.59 -7.04
CA HIS A 10 -9.58 -10.50 -6.92
C HIS A 10 -10.68 -10.82 -5.91
N ARG A 11 -11.28 -12.02 -5.98
CA ARG A 11 -12.32 -12.47 -5.04
C ARG A 11 -11.81 -12.49 -3.59
N GLU A 12 -10.64 -13.08 -3.37
CA GLU A 12 -10.02 -13.18 -2.05
C GLU A 12 -9.73 -11.78 -1.45
N ILE A 13 -9.11 -10.89 -2.22
CA ILE A 13 -8.81 -9.52 -1.77
C ILE A 13 -10.11 -8.77 -1.46
N TRP A 14 -11.15 -8.93 -2.29
CA TRP A 14 -12.44 -8.28 -2.06
C TRP A 14 -13.10 -8.77 -0.77
N GLN A 15 -13.04 -10.08 -0.50
CA GLN A 15 -13.56 -10.65 0.74
C GLN A 15 -12.80 -10.11 1.96
N ARG A 16 -11.47 -10.11 1.92
CA ARG A 16 -10.61 -9.55 2.98
C ARG A 16 -10.90 -8.08 3.23
N PHE A 17 -11.00 -7.28 2.16
CA PHE A 17 -11.36 -5.87 2.25
C PHE A 17 -12.73 -5.69 2.91
N SER A 18 -13.75 -6.42 2.46
CA SER A 18 -15.10 -6.37 3.04
C SER A 18 -15.09 -6.68 4.54
N THR A 19 -14.38 -7.73 4.95
CA THR A 19 -14.22 -8.09 6.37
C THR A 19 -13.50 -7.00 7.15
N ALA A 20 -12.45 -6.40 6.59
CA ALA A 20 -11.72 -5.30 7.23
C ALA A 20 -12.62 -4.08 7.45
N VAL A 21 -13.47 -3.73 6.47
CA VAL A 21 -14.45 -2.65 6.62
C VAL A 21 -15.47 -2.98 7.71
N THR A 22 -16.04 -4.19 7.72
CA THR A 22 -17.01 -4.63 8.75
C THR A 22 -16.41 -4.58 10.15
N ASN A 23 -15.16 -5.01 10.30
CA ASN A 23 -14.45 -5.02 11.57
C ASN A 23 -13.90 -3.62 11.98
N ARG A 24 -14.12 -2.60 11.14
CA ARG A 24 -13.59 -1.24 11.33
C ARG A 24 -12.07 -1.22 11.49
N ASN A 25 -11.38 -2.08 10.75
CA ASN A 25 -9.93 -2.05 10.64
C ASN A 25 -9.49 -0.73 10.00
N ARG A 26 -8.30 -0.27 10.37
CA ARG A 26 -7.70 0.92 9.78
C ARG A 26 -6.85 0.51 8.58
N LEU A 27 -7.23 0.93 7.39
CA LEU A 27 -6.47 0.70 6.17
C LEU A 27 -5.68 1.96 5.83
N TYR A 28 -4.37 1.84 5.75
CA TYR A 28 -3.46 2.94 5.47
C TYR A 28 -2.85 2.79 4.08
N ILE A 29 -2.92 3.84 3.27
CA ILE A 29 -2.35 3.86 1.91
C ILE A 29 -1.30 4.96 1.83
N PRO A 30 0.00 4.62 1.82
CA PRO A 30 1.06 5.60 1.61
C PRO A 30 0.92 6.31 0.25
N VAL A 31 1.22 7.61 0.21
CA VAL A 31 1.19 8.40 -1.03
C VAL A 31 1.96 7.78 -2.21
N PRO A 32 3.14 7.14 -2.06
CA PRO A 32 3.80 6.46 -3.18
C PRO A 32 2.94 5.40 -3.90
N VAL A 33 2.04 4.72 -3.19
CA VAL A 33 1.08 3.76 -3.77
C VAL A 33 0.07 4.47 -4.69
N ILE A 34 -0.31 5.71 -4.35
CA ILE A 34 -1.17 6.56 -5.19
C ILE A 34 -0.48 6.89 -6.52
N PHE A 35 0.81 7.22 -6.48
CA PHE A 35 1.59 7.48 -7.69
C PHE A 35 1.73 6.24 -8.58
N GLU A 36 2.00 5.08 -7.99
CA GLU A 36 2.12 3.83 -8.74
C GLU A 36 0.80 3.42 -9.40
N LEU A 37 -0.32 3.54 -8.69
CA LEU A 37 -1.64 3.27 -9.27
C LEU A 37 -1.98 4.25 -10.40
N ALA A 38 -1.67 5.54 -10.23
CA ALA A 38 -1.85 6.54 -11.30
C ALA A 38 -1.04 6.18 -12.55
N ASN A 39 0.21 5.73 -12.38
CA ASN A 39 1.05 5.26 -13.48
C ASN A 39 0.47 4.01 -14.16
N HIS A 40 -0.09 3.06 -13.41
CA HIS A 40 -0.78 1.92 -13.99
C HIS A 40 -2.01 2.33 -14.82
N ILE A 41 -2.81 3.29 -14.33
CA ILE A 41 -3.94 3.85 -15.07
C ILE A 41 -3.45 4.49 -16.37
N ALA A 42 -2.35 5.26 -16.34
CA ALA A 42 -1.80 5.93 -17.52
C ALA A 42 -1.40 4.94 -18.63
N HIS A 43 -0.95 3.74 -18.26
CA HIS A 43 -0.57 2.66 -19.18
C HIS A 43 -1.75 1.83 -19.71
N VAL A 44 -2.99 2.13 -19.33
CA VAL A 44 -4.18 1.49 -19.93
C VAL A 44 -4.28 1.90 -21.41
N ASN A 45 -4.35 0.90 -22.30
CA ASN A 45 -4.33 1.10 -23.76
C ASN A 45 -5.54 1.91 -24.26
N ASP A 46 -6.74 1.63 -23.75
CA ASP A 46 -7.96 2.30 -24.18
C ASP A 46 -8.10 3.69 -23.51
N GLY A 47 -8.17 4.74 -24.33
CA GLY A 47 -8.21 6.12 -23.83
C GLY A 47 -9.47 6.45 -23.03
N GLY A 48 -10.63 5.88 -23.39
CA GLY A 48 -11.88 6.09 -22.67
C GLY A 48 -11.87 5.42 -21.29
N GLN A 49 -11.40 4.18 -21.22
CA GLN A 49 -11.19 3.45 -19.96
C GLN A 49 -10.18 4.16 -19.07
N ARG A 50 -9.07 4.64 -19.63
CA ARG A 50 -8.07 5.41 -18.88
C ARG A 50 -8.69 6.65 -18.24
N GLN A 51 -9.48 7.43 -18.98
CA GLN A 51 -10.17 8.60 -18.44
C GLN A 51 -11.18 8.21 -17.34
N LYS A 52 -11.97 7.16 -17.56
CA LYS A 52 -12.94 6.66 -16.58
C LYS A 52 -12.26 6.24 -15.27
N LEU A 53 -11.17 5.47 -15.36
CA LEU A 53 -10.40 5.02 -14.20
C LEU A 53 -9.77 6.20 -13.46
N ALA A 54 -9.23 7.19 -14.17
CA ALA A 54 -8.67 8.39 -13.55
C ALA A 54 -9.72 9.18 -12.75
N VAL A 55 -10.94 9.34 -13.28
CA VAL A 55 -12.04 10.01 -12.56
C VAL A 55 -12.46 9.21 -11.33
N GLN A 56 -12.59 7.88 -11.44
CA GLN A 56 -12.90 7.01 -10.30
C GLN A 56 -11.82 7.13 -9.22
N PHE A 57 -10.56 7.07 -9.62
CA PHE A 57 -9.42 7.18 -8.72
C PHE A 57 -9.39 8.51 -7.95
N VAL A 58 -9.68 9.64 -8.61
CA VAL A 58 -9.80 10.94 -7.93
C VAL A 58 -10.91 10.91 -6.89
N ASN A 59 -12.08 10.37 -7.23
CA ASN A 59 -13.20 10.28 -6.29
C ASN A 59 -12.84 9.39 -5.07
N ASP A 60 -12.17 8.27 -5.28
CA ASP A 60 -11.74 7.37 -4.20
C ASP A 60 -10.74 8.08 -3.25
N VAL A 61 -9.77 8.81 -3.80
CA VAL A 61 -8.80 9.59 -3.02
C VAL A 61 -9.51 10.73 -2.26
N GLN A 62 -10.44 11.44 -2.88
CA GLN A 62 -11.22 12.49 -2.20
C GLN A 62 -12.07 11.91 -1.07
N ASN A 63 -12.72 10.78 -1.30
CA ASN A 63 -13.51 10.09 -0.28
C ASN A 63 -12.64 9.67 0.92
N SER A 64 -11.38 9.31 0.69
CA SER A 64 -10.41 8.97 1.75
C SER A 64 -10.15 10.09 2.76
N LEU A 65 -10.44 11.34 2.40
CA LEU A 65 -10.31 12.51 3.28
C LEU A 65 -11.54 12.72 4.18
N SER A 66 -12.64 12.01 3.92
CA SER A 66 -13.89 12.15 4.67
C SER A 66 -13.98 11.17 5.84
N ASN A 67 -14.60 11.60 6.94
CA ASN A 67 -14.91 10.75 8.09
C ASN A 67 -15.90 9.64 7.67
N GLY A 68 -15.41 8.46 7.36
CA GLY A 68 -16.22 7.32 6.91
C GLY A 68 -15.60 6.49 5.79
N SER A 69 -14.48 6.92 5.21
CA SER A 69 -13.74 6.09 4.27
C SER A 69 -13.19 4.83 4.95
N PRO A 70 -13.23 3.67 4.27
CA PRO A 70 -12.63 2.44 4.78
C PRO A 70 -11.10 2.50 4.80
N PHE A 71 -10.48 3.46 4.10
CA PHE A 71 -9.04 3.67 4.09
C PHE A 71 -8.67 5.14 4.19
N GLN A 72 -7.45 5.40 4.67
CA GLN A 72 -6.87 6.73 4.76
C GLN A 72 -5.58 6.78 3.94
N VAL A 73 -5.50 7.77 3.04
CA VAL A 73 -4.23 8.11 2.40
C VAL A 73 -3.35 8.84 3.41
N VAL A 74 -2.13 8.37 3.59
CA VAL A 74 -1.18 8.93 4.56
C VAL A 74 0.07 9.47 3.86
N PRO A 75 0.58 10.62 4.31
CA PRO A 75 1.85 11.13 3.81
C PRO A 75 2.95 10.12 4.16
N CYS A 76 3.87 9.88 3.21
CA CYS A 76 5.07 9.14 3.54
C CYS A 76 6.01 10.10 4.28
N GLN A 77 6.15 9.90 5.59
CA GLN A 77 6.96 10.77 6.44
C GLN A 77 8.44 10.75 6.03
N ASP A 78 8.88 9.63 5.47
CA ASP A 78 10.25 9.38 5.02
C ASP A 78 10.63 10.17 3.74
N PHE A 79 9.68 10.86 3.11
CA PHE A 79 9.94 11.72 1.94
C PHE A 79 9.47 13.16 2.12
N GLN A 80 9.44 13.66 3.37
CA GLN A 80 8.95 15.00 3.68
C GLN A 80 9.93 16.12 3.32
N SER A 81 11.23 15.85 3.32
CA SER A 81 12.28 16.77 2.87
C SER A 81 13.20 16.13 1.83
N ILE A 82 14.02 16.95 1.15
CA ILE A 82 15.03 16.46 0.21
C ILE A 82 16.10 15.66 0.97
N GLU A 83 16.42 16.07 2.19
CA GLU A 83 17.35 15.42 3.09
C GLU A 83 16.84 14.04 3.51
N ASP A 84 15.57 13.94 3.92
CA ASP A 84 14.93 12.65 4.25
C ASP A 84 14.88 11.75 3.02
N LEU A 85 14.53 12.29 1.86
CA LEU A 85 14.55 11.55 0.60
C LEU A 85 15.95 11.02 0.30
N LEU A 86 17.00 11.85 0.43
CA LEU A 86 18.37 11.42 0.17
C LEU A 86 18.81 10.31 1.14
N GLY A 87 18.52 10.45 2.44
CA GLY A 87 18.81 9.42 3.44
C GLY A 87 18.11 8.10 3.12
N ASN A 88 16.83 8.16 2.73
CA ASN A 88 16.06 6.98 2.35
C ASN A 88 16.54 6.36 1.03
N LEU A 89 16.98 7.16 0.06
CA LEU A 89 17.59 6.65 -1.18
C LEU A 89 18.93 5.96 -0.92
N GLN A 90 19.72 6.46 0.03
CA GLN A 90 20.96 5.80 0.45
C GLN A 90 20.66 4.44 1.09
N GLN A 91 19.67 4.37 1.98
CA GLN A 91 19.25 3.09 2.57
C GLN A 91 18.66 2.13 1.53
N PHE A 92 17.84 2.66 0.61
CA PHE A 92 17.32 1.90 -0.52
C PHE A 92 18.43 1.25 -1.34
N ALA A 93 19.45 2.03 -1.71
CA ALA A 93 20.59 1.51 -2.48
C ALA A 93 21.40 0.47 -1.71
N ALA A 94 21.59 0.69 -0.40
CA ALA A 94 22.39 -0.19 0.45
C ALA A 94 21.68 -1.51 0.81
N GLU A 95 20.35 -1.49 0.94
CA GLU A 95 19.59 -2.59 1.55
C GLU A 95 18.46 -3.08 0.66
N TYR A 96 17.52 -2.21 0.29
CA TYR A 96 16.23 -2.62 -0.27
C TYR A 96 16.29 -3.03 -1.75
N ALA A 97 17.09 -2.33 -2.56
CA ALA A 97 17.22 -2.60 -3.98
C ALA A 97 17.78 -4.00 -4.26
N GLY A 98 18.81 -4.42 -3.51
CA GLY A 98 19.38 -5.77 -3.60
C GLY A 98 18.41 -6.88 -3.18
N GLN A 99 17.35 -6.51 -2.46
CA GLN A 99 16.30 -7.42 -1.98
C GLN A 99 15.07 -7.42 -2.92
N GLY A 100 15.11 -6.66 -4.02
CA GLY A 100 14.05 -6.59 -5.02
C GLY A 100 12.88 -5.67 -4.66
N LEU A 101 12.99 -4.86 -3.60
CA LEU A 101 11.96 -3.89 -3.25
C LEU A 101 12.12 -2.61 -4.07
N GLY A 102 11.01 -2.07 -4.56
CA GLY A 102 10.95 -0.72 -5.14
C GLY A 102 10.83 0.38 -4.09
N LEU A 103 10.83 1.64 -4.53
CA LEU A 103 10.59 2.78 -3.64
C LEU A 103 9.16 2.77 -3.06
N THR A 104 8.16 2.34 -3.82
CA THR A 104 6.81 2.17 -3.30
C THR A 104 6.77 1.11 -2.21
N ASP A 105 7.35 -0.08 -2.44
CA ASP A 105 7.41 -1.16 -1.45
C ASP A 105 8.12 -0.70 -0.16
N THR A 106 9.22 0.04 -0.34
CA THR A 106 9.96 0.64 0.77
C THR A 106 9.06 1.56 1.59
N SER A 107 8.25 2.41 0.94
CA SER A 107 7.32 3.29 1.64
C SER A 107 6.26 2.55 2.43
N VAL A 108 5.76 1.42 1.91
CA VAL A 108 4.78 0.56 2.58
C VAL A 108 5.42 -0.12 3.80
N TYR A 109 6.63 -0.64 3.63
CA TYR A 109 7.39 -1.24 4.72
C TYR A 109 7.65 -0.24 5.85
N LEU A 110 8.18 0.95 5.54
CA LEU A 110 8.48 1.97 6.55
C LEU A 110 7.21 2.46 7.25
N GLN A 111 6.11 2.64 6.53
CA GLN A 111 4.82 2.98 7.13
C GLN A 111 4.33 1.88 8.09
N ALA A 112 4.47 0.61 7.72
CA ALA A 112 4.10 -0.52 8.59
C ALA A 112 4.97 -0.56 9.85
N GLN A 113 6.28 -0.34 9.72
CA GLN A 113 7.20 -0.24 10.87
C GLN A 113 6.82 0.92 11.80
N GLN A 114 6.47 2.08 11.24
CA GLN A 114 6.01 3.22 12.03
C GLN A 114 4.74 2.89 12.81
N LEU A 115 3.72 2.32 12.14
CA LEU A 115 2.47 1.92 12.80
C LEU A 115 2.74 0.88 13.90
N TYR A 116 3.60 -0.11 13.63
CA TYR A 116 3.95 -1.11 14.63
C TYR A 116 4.58 -0.47 15.86
N ARG A 117 5.55 0.44 15.68
CA ARG A 117 6.17 1.18 16.80
C ARG A 117 5.15 2.00 17.61
N ASP A 118 4.20 2.63 16.94
CA ASP A 118 3.19 3.47 17.58
C ASP A 118 2.15 2.67 18.36
N TYR A 119 1.77 1.49 17.84
CA TYR A 119 0.68 0.69 18.37
C TYR A 119 1.09 -0.56 19.17
N GLN A 120 2.37 -1.00 19.14
CA GLN A 120 2.84 -2.19 19.86
C GLN A 120 2.54 -2.17 21.38
N LYS A 121 2.45 -0.97 21.97
CA LYS A 121 2.08 -0.80 23.39
C LYS A 121 0.64 -1.23 23.69
N PHE A 122 -0.21 -1.30 22.68
CA PHE A 122 -1.58 -1.78 22.77
C PHE A 122 -1.63 -3.23 22.25
N LYS A 123 -1.56 -4.21 23.17
CA LYS A 123 -1.51 -5.66 22.87
C LYS A 123 -2.61 -6.24 21.95
N LYS A 124 -3.59 -5.44 21.54
CA LYS A 124 -4.70 -5.83 20.67
C LYS A 124 -4.54 -5.38 19.21
N PHE A 125 -3.48 -4.64 18.89
CA PHE A 125 -3.24 -4.12 17.55
C PHE A 125 -2.12 -4.91 16.89
N THR A 126 -2.41 -5.46 15.71
CA THR A 126 -1.43 -6.03 14.80
C THR A 126 -1.37 -5.18 13.53
N VAL A 127 -0.20 -5.15 12.91
CA VAL A 127 0.06 -4.41 11.68
C VAL A 127 0.49 -5.40 10.60
N HIS A 128 -0.30 -5.47 9.53
CA HIS A 128 -0.07 -6.38 8.41
C HIS A 128 0.14 -5.59 7.13
N ILE A 129 0.97 -6.13 6.24
CA ILE A 129 1.15 -5.60 4.89
C ILE A 129 0.29 -6.43 3.93
N TRP A 130 -0.60 -5.75 3.20
CA TRP A 130 -1.44 -6.37 2.17
C TRP A 130 -0.78 -6.21 0.80
N THR A 131 -0.15 -7.28 0.34
CA THR A 131 0.56 -7.32 -0.95
C THR A 131 0.63 -8.75 -1.46
N ARG A 132 0.77 -8.93 -2.77
CA ARG A 132 1.13 -10.21 -3.41
C ARG A 132 2.63 -10.33 -3.67
N ASP A 133 3.40 -9.27 -3.40
CA ASP A 133 4.85 -9.32 -3.46
C ASP A 133 5.39 -10.08 -2.25
N GLN A 134 6.04 -11.21 -2.51
CA GLN A 134 6.56 -12.07 -1.45
C GLN A 134 7.73 -11.42 -0.68
N ALA A 135 8.57 -10.64 -1.36
CA ALA A 135 9.70 -9.97 -0.72
C ALA A 135 9.20 -8.90 0.26
N LEU A 136 8.20 -8.10 -0.14
CA LEU A 136 7.59 -7.13 0.76
C LEU A 136 6.82 -7.81 1.89
N LYS A 137 5.99 -8.84 1.60
CA LYS A 137 5.20 -9.54 2.63
C LYS A 137 6.08 -10.16 3.71
N ALA A 138 7.24 -10.72 3.35
CA ALA A 138 8.19 -11.30 4.31
C ALA A 138 8.73 -10.31 5.35
N ARG A 139 8.50 -9.00 5.18
CA ARG A 139 8.94 -7.91 6.06
C ARG A 139 7.83 -7.30 6.90
N GLU A 140 6.63 -7.87 6.86
CA GLU A 140 5.56 -7.39 7.73
C GLU A 140 5.94 -7.55 9.22
N PRO A 141 5.61 -6.57 10.07
CA PRO A 141 6.02 -6.60 11.46
C PRO A 141 5.30 -7.70 12.26
N ASP A 142 4.01 -7.91 12.01
CA ASP A 142 3.23 -8.99 12.63
C ASP A 142 2.87 -10.05 11.58
N LYS A 143 3.18 -11.31 11.89
CA LYS A 143 2.82 -12.44 11.02
C LYS A 143 1.30 -12.61 10.97
N GLU A 144 0.77 -12.68 9.77
CA GLU A 144 -0.61 -13.11 9.54
C GLU A 144 -0.71 -14.65 9.63
N GLU A 145 -1.77 -15.18 10.26
CA GLU A 145 -1.98 -16.64 10.37
C GLU A 145 -2.22 -17.27 8.98
N TYR A 146 -2.91 -16.55 8.09
CA TYR A 146 -3.24 -16.98 6.73
C TYR A 146 -2.84 -15.89 5.71
N PRO A 147 -1.53 -15.71 5.44
CA PRO A 147 -1.06 -14.68 4.53
C PRO A 147 -1.48 -15.01 3.10
N PHE A 148 -1.87 -13.99 2.33
CA PHE A 148 -2.19 -14.12 0.92
C PHE A 148 -1.05 -13.54 0.07
N VAL A 149 -0.34 -14.41 -0.68
CA VAL A 149 0.75 -14.04 -1.62
C VAL A 149 0.57 -14.71 -2.98
#